data_AF-A0A9P4S7X2-F1
#
_entry.id   AF-A0A9P4S7X2-F1
#
_cell.length_a   1.000
_cell.length_b   1.000
_cell.length_c   1.000
_cell.angle_alpha   90.00
_cell.angle_beta   90.00
_cell.angle_gamma   90.00
#
_symmetry.space_group_name_H-M   'P 1'
#
loop_
_entity.id
_entity.type
_entity.pdbx_description
1 polymer ?
#
loop_
_entity_poly.entity_id
_entity_poly.type
_entity_poly.pdbx_seq_one_letter_code
_entity_poly.pdbx_strand_id
1 'polypeptide(L)'
;MPQSTSTITPITSSSHLSKLLTSNTYLVIDFYADWCGPCKTIAPIYNQLATEHHKPGKILFTKVDVDSQQEISRKYGVSAMPTFLILKNGSVVNTIRGADPSSLRSAVVRAASDAARGPASSSFSFSSSKGHVLGTSAADSRPVSTSAFTLPAIPGLSGPASQGGVLGTAVRFVGLYLTSLFALDAYAAAEQSQFAVKKGGSVGFRSVR
;
A
#
# COMPACT_ATOMS: atom_id res chain seq x y z
N MET A 1 3.61 -20.53 -25.37
CA MET A 1 3.85 -19.45 -26.35
C MET A 1 4.51 -18.29 -25.61
N PRO A 2 5.80 -17.98 -25.83
CA PRO A 2 6.38 -16.77 -25.26
C PRO A 2 5.80 -15.58 -26.04
N GLN A 3 5.06 -14.71 -25.36
CA GLN A 3 4.36 -13.59 -26.01
C GLN A 3 5.36 -12.53 -26.49
N SER A 4 5.13 -12.01 -27.70
CA SER A 4 5.89 -10.92 -28.31
C SER A 4 6.01 -9.73 -27.36
N THR A 5 7.24 -9.42 -26.96
CA THR A 5 7.62 -8.50 -25.87
C THR A 5 8.57 -7.41 -26.35
N SER A 6 8.37 -6.91 -27.57
CA SER A 6 9.27 -5.94 -28.21
C SER A 6 9.49 -4.64 -27.43
N THR A 7 8.63 -4.32 -26.45
CA THR A 7 8.69 -3.07 -25.67
C THR A 7 9.05 -3.27 -24.18
N ILE A 8 9.03 -4.52 -23.67
CA ILE A 8 9.24 -4.79 -22.24
C ILE A 8 10.60 -5.45 -22.03
N THR A 9 11.44 -4.82 -21.23
CA THR A 9 12.79 -5.34 -20.95
C THR A 9 12.75 -6.33 -19.78
N PRO A 10 13.14 -7.60 -19.98
CA PRO A 10 13.29 -8.54 -18.87
C PRO A 10 14.53 -8.22 -18.04
N ILE A 11 14.40 -8.30 -16.71
CA ILE A 11 15.51 -8.13 -15.78
C ILE A 11 16.13 -9.50 -15.48
N THR A 12 17.42 -9.63 -15.79
CA THR A 12 18.18 -10.88 -15.62
C THR A 12 19.22 -10.80 -14.49
N SER A 13 19.53 -9.60 -13.99
CA SER A 13 20.52 -9.41 -12.93
C SER A 13 20.28 -8.12 -12.15
N SER A 14 20.79 -8.07 -10.92
CA SER A 14 20.73 -6.89 -10.05
C SER A 14 21.50 -5.69 -10.62
N SER A 15 22.65 -5.93 -11.26
CA SER A 15 23.45 -4.88 -11.90
C SER A 15 22.74 -4.28 -13.13
N HIS A 16 22.00 -5.10 -13.88
CA HIS A 16 21.18 -4.63 -14.98
C HIS A 16 20.05 -3.72 -14.48
N LEU A 17 19.36 -4.10 -13.40
CA LEU A 17 18.33 -3.27 -12.77
C LEU A 17 18.90 -1.90 -12.35
N SER A 18 20.07 -1.87 -11.70
CA SER A 18 20.70 -0.61 -11.28
C SER A 18 21.02 0.30 -12.46
N LYS A 19 21.49 -0.25 -13.59
CA LYS A 19 21.74 0.55 -14.81
C LYS A 19 20.45 1.16 -15.37
N LEU A 20 19.35 0.41 -15.36
CA LEU A 20 18.05 0.89 -15.85
C LEU A 20 17.44 1.96 -14.95
N LEU A 21 17.66 1.86 -13.64
CA LEU A 21 17.26 2.90 -12.67
C LEU A 21 17.99 4.22 -12.90
N THR A 22 19.27 4.17 -13.29
CA THR A 22 20.04 5.39 -13.58
C THR A 22 19.70 5.99 -14.94
N SER A 23 19.37 5.15 -15.93
CA SER A 23 19.12 5.62 -17.29
C SER A 23 17.69 6.14 -17.53
N ASN A 24 16.73 5.81 -16.67
CA ASN A 24 15.33 6.20 -16.82
C ASN A 24 14.81 6.91 -15.57
N THR A 25 13.97 7.93 -15.78
CA THR A 25 13.33 8.65 -14.67
C THR A 25 12.32 7.77 -13.92
N TYR A 26 11.49 7.02 -14.66
CA TYR A 26 10.50 6.10 -14.11
C TYR A 26 10.74 4.69 -14.61
N LEU A 27 10.64 3.74 -13.68
CA LEU A 27 10.74 2.32 -13.95
C LEU A 27 9.51 1.62 -13.39
N VAL A 28 8.73 0.99 -14.27
CA VAL A 28 7.61 0.13 -13.90
C VAL A 28 8.11 -1.31 -13.95
N ILE A 29 8.03 -2.01 -12.83
CA ILE A 29 8.48 -3.40 -12.68
C ILE A 29 7.28 -4.28 -12.40
N ASP A 30 7.05 -5.27 -13.25
CA ASP A 30 6.10 -6.36 -13.02
C ASP A 30 6.81 -7.57 -12.41
N PHE A 31 6.47 -7.95 -11.19
CA PHE A 31 6.93 -9.17 -10.54
C PHE A 31 5.95 -10.30 -10.81
N TYR A 32 6.39 -11.29 -11.57
CA TYR A 32 5.59 -12.41 -12.03
C TYR A 32 6.28 -13.76 -11.80
N ALA A 33 5.53 -14.84 -12.01
CA ALA A 33 6.04 -16.21 -12.11
C ALA A 33 5.26 -16.98 -13.18
N ASP A 34 5.87 -18.00 -13.79
CA ASP A 34 5.25 -18.77 -14.88
C ASP A 34 4.05 -19.63 -14.44
N TRP A 35 4.04 -20.02 -13.17
CA TRP A 35 2.97 -20.79 -12.52
C TRP A 35 1.83 -19.91 -11.99
N CYS A 36 1.99 -18.58 -12.01
CA CYS A 36 0.97 -17.64 -11.54
C CYS A 36 -0.17 -17.48 -12.57
N GLY A 37 -1.34 -18.05 -12.26
CA GLY A 37 -2.54 -17.91 -13.07
C GLY A 37 -2.98 -16.45 -13.29
N PRO A 38 -3.23 -15.66 -12.22
CA PRO A 38 -3.67 -14.27 -12.34
C PRO A 38 -2.69 -13.36 -13.11
N CYS A 39 -1.39 -13.67 -13.07
CA CYS A 39 -0.37 -12.93 -13.81
C CYS A 39 -0.60 -13.02 -15.34
N LYS A 40 -1.06 -14.17 -15.84
CA LYS A 40 -1.37 -14.37 -17.27
C LYS A 40 -2.56 -13.53 -17.73
N THR A 41 -3.52 -13.29 -16.85
CA THR A 41 -4.71 -12.47 -17.14
C THR A 41 -4.36 -10.99 -17.29
N ILE A 42 -3.44 -10.48 -16.47
CA ILE A 42 -3.06 -9.04 -16.50
C ILE A 42 -1.93 -8.72 -17.48
N ALA A 43 -1.13 -9.71 -17.88
CA ALA A 43 -0.06 -9.57 -18.88
C ALA A 43 -0.46 -8.80 -20.16
N PRO A 44 -1.60 -9.07 -20.84
CA PRO A 44 -1.98 -8.30 -22.03
C PRO A 44 -2.26 -6.82 -21.73
N ILE A 45 -2.81 -6.51 -20.56
CA ILE A 45 -3.07 -5.13 -20.12
C ILE A 45 -1.76 -4.41 -19.85
N TYR A 46 -0.80 -5.09 -19.22
CA TYR A 46 0.54 -4.57 -18.99
C TYR A 46 1.28 -4.30 -20.31
N ASN A 47 1.18 -5.22 -21.29
CA ASN A 47 1.75 -5.05 -22.62
C ASN A 47 1.14 -3.85 -23.37
N GLN A 48 -0.18 -3.65 -23.26
CA GLN A 48 -0.85 -2.50 -23.84
C GLN A 48 -0.33 -1.19 -23.22
N LEU A 49 -0.23 -1.11 -21.90
CA LEU A 49 0.29 0.06 -21.20
C LEU A 49 1.75 0.35 -21.54
N ALA A 50 2.55 -0.71 -21.68
CA ALA A 50 3.91 -0.57 -22.17
C ALA A 50 3.93 0.04 -23.57
N THR A 51 3.08 -0.43 -24.49
CA THR A 51 3.03 0.10 -25.86
C THR A 51 2.60 1.56 -25.91
N GLU A 52 1.63 1.96 -25.09
CA GLU A 52 1.06 3.32 -25.07
C GLU A 52 1.96 4.35 -24.38
N HIS A 53 2.66 3.95 -23.31
CA HIS A 53 3.37 4.88 -22.43
C HIS A 53 4.88 4.72 -22.40
N HIS A 54 5.44 3.70 -23.07
CA HIS A 54 6.89 3.53 -23.15
C HIS A 54 7.52 4.73 -23.85
N LYS A 55 8.43 5.39 -23.12
CA LYS A 55 9.20 6.52 -23.63
C LYS A 55 10.65 6.35 -23.17
N PRO A 56 11.60 6.08 -24.07
CA PRO A 56 12.99 5.84 -23.69
C PRO A 56 13.55 7.05 -22.91
N GLY A 57 14.23 6.77 -21.79
CA GLY A 57 14.77 7.78 -20.88
C GLY A 57 13.75 8.37 -19.89
N LYS A 58 12.44 8.23 -20.15
CA LYS A 58 11.38 8.74 -19.25
C LYS A 58 10.67 7.63 -18.49
N ILE A 59 10.04 6.69 -19.18
CA ILE A 59 9.26 5.59 -18.58
C ILE A 59 9.68 4.29 -19.26
N LEU A 60 10.24 3.39 -18.48
CA LEU A 60 10.61 2.05 -18.93
C LEU A 60 9.74 1.01 -18.23
N PHE A 61 9.24 0.05 -19.01
CA PHE A 61 8.49 -1.10 -18.52
C PHE A 61 9.41 -2.32 -18.50
N THR A 62 9.44 -2.99 -17.36
CA THR A 62 10.28 -4.16 -17.14
C THR A 62 9.49 -5.27 -16.46
N LYS A 63 10.02 -6.49 -16.57
CA LYS A 63 9.46 -7.66 -15.90
C LYS A 63 10.56 -8.40 -15.17
N VAL A 64 10.24 -8.90 -13.98
CA VAL A 64 11.12 -9.69 -13.13
C VAL A 64 10.41 -10.98 -12.80
N ASP A 65 11.03 -12.09 -13.18
CA ASP A 65 10.62 -13.40 -12.70
C ASP A 65 11.14 -13.59 -11.27
N VAL A 66 10.23 -13.79 -10.32
CA VAL A 66 10.60 -13.94 -8.90
C VAL A 66 11.34 -15.24 -8.63
N ASP A 67 11.14 -16.28 -9.44
CA ASP A 67 11.80 -17.58 -9.26
C ASP A 67 13.26 -17.48 -9.71
N SER A 68 13.50 -16.79 -10.83
CA SER A 68 14.84 -16.53 -11.34
C SER A 68 15.60 -15.45 -10.54
N GLN A 69 14.91 -14.46 -9.96
CA GLN A 69 15.52 -13.28 -9.32
C GLN A 69 15.05 -13.08 -7.87
N GLN A 70 15.18 -14.12 -7.05
CA GLN A 70 14.74 -14.13 -5.65
C GLN A 70 15.38 -13.04 -4.77
N GLU A 71 16.61 -12.63 -5.07
CA GLU A 71 17.27 -11.55 -4.33
C GLU A 71 16.57 -10.20 -4.56
N ILE A 72 16.18 -9.93 -5.80
CA ILE A 72 15.49 -8.69 -6.18
C ILE A 72 14.10 -8.65 -5.56
N SER A 73 13.35 -9.75 -5.64
CA SER A 73 12.00 -9.85 -5.05
C SER A 73 12.02 -9.66 -3.53
N ARG A 74 13.00 -10.28 -2.84
CA ARG A 74 13.22 -10.08 -1.40
C ARG A 74 13.58 -8.64 -1.05
N LYS A 75 14.48 -8.00 -1.82
CA LYS A 75 14.90 -6.61 -1.59
C LYS A 75 13.73 -5.63 -1.64
N TYR A 76 12.77 -5.87 -2.54
CA TYR A 76 11.58 -5.03 -2.69
C TYR A 76 10.36 -5.52 -1.89
N GLY A 77 10.51 -6.57 -1.07
CA GLY A 77 9.45 -7.07 -0.20
C GLY A 77 8.25 -7.67 -0.93
N VAL A 78 8.47 -8.31 -2.09
CA VAL A 78 7.39 -8.92 -2.87
C VAL A 78 6.91 -10.20 -2.19
N SER A 79 5.71 -10.15 -1.60
CA SER A 79 5.12 -11.28 -0.86
C SER A 79 4.01 -12.01 -1.61
N ALA A 80 3.50 -11.43 -2.70
CA ALA A 80 2.41 -11.96 -3.50
C ALA A 80 2.59 -11.56 -4.97
N MET A 81 2.02 -12.34 -5.89
CA MET A 81 2.08 -12.07 -7.32
C MET A 81 0.67 -12.01 -7.93
N PRO A 82 0.45 -11.16 -8.95
CA PRO A 82 1.41 -10.18 -9.47
C PRO A 82 1.59 -9.00 -8.50
N THR A 83 2.77 -8.39 -8.49
CA THR A 83 3.00 -7.11 -7.80
C THR A 83 3.71 -6.17 -8.76
N PHE A 84 3.18 -4.95 -8.89
CA PHE A 84 3.75 -3.91 -9.72
C PHE A 84 4.41 -2.85 -8.83
N LEU A 85 5.67 -2.56 -9.09
CA LEU A 85 6.40 -1.47 -8.44
C LEU A 85 6.67 -0.36 -9.46
N ILE A 86 6.38 0.87 -9.06
CA ILE A 86 6.70 2.07 -9.84
C ILE A 86 7.78 2.81 -9.08
N LEU A 87 8.98 2.82 -9.65
CA LEU A 87 10.11 3.56 -9.13
C LEU A 87 10.28 4.87 -9.90
N LYS A 88 10.69 5.92 -9.19
CA LYS A 88 11.11 7.21 -9.73
C LYS A 88 12.51 7.51 -9.20
N ASN A 89 13.49 7.65 -10.08
CA ASN A 89 14.88 7.95 -9.72
C ASN A 89 15.42 7.02 -8.59
N GLY A 90 15.10 5.72 -8.67
CA GLY A 90 15.51 4.73 -7.66
C GLY A 90 14.63 4.63 -6.40
N SER A 91 13.67 5.53 -6.20
CA SER A 91 12.75 5.50 -5.05
C SER A 91 11.41 4.88 -5.43
N VAL A 92 10.85 4.01 -4.57
CA VAL A 92 9.52 3.42 -4.80
C VAL A 92 8.45 4.49 -4.55
N VAL A 93 7.69 4.86 -5.58
CA VAL A 93 6.60 5.85 -5.50
C VAL A 93 5.27 5.18 -5.27
N ASN A 94 5.05 4.01 -5.88
CA ASN A 94 3.80 3.28 -5.74
C ASN A 94 4.04 1.77 -5.83
N THR A 95 3.26 1.03 -5.05
CA THR A 95 3.27 -0.44 -5.02
C THR A 95 1.84 -0.94 -5.14
N ILE A 96 1.57 -1.70 -6.19
CA ILE A 96 0.24 -2.26 -6.47
C ILE A 96 0.37 -3.77 -6.32
N ARG A 97 -0.38 -4.34 -5.39
CA ARG A 97 -0.40 -5.78 -5.14
C ARG A 97 -1.65 -6.38 -5.76
N GLY A 98 -1.50 -7.51 -6.45
CA GLY A 98 -2.58 -8.22 -7.10
C GLY A 98 -2.86 -7.76 -8.53
N ALA A 99 -3.74 -8.51 -9.20
CA ALA A 99 -4.14 -8.29 -10.58
C ALA A 99 -5.22 -7.21 -10.70
N ASP A 100 -4.91 -5.97 -10.29
CA ASP A 100 -5.83 -4.83 -10.41
C ASP A 100 -5.45 -3.93 -11.61
N PRO A 101 -6.16 -4.02 -12.75
CA PRO A 101 -5.86 -3.23 -13.92
C PRO A 101 -6.19 -1.74 -13.73
N SER A 102 -7.13 -1.39 -12.86
CA SER A 102 -7.56 -0.01 -12.65
C SER A 102 -6.51 0.79 -11.88
N SER A 103 -5.99 0.21 -10.80
CA SER A 103 -4.88 0.78 -10.04
C SER A 103 -3.60 0.86 -10.87
N LEU A 104 -3.31 -0.15 -11.68
CA LEU A 104 -2.17 -0.14 -12.59
C LEU A 104 -2.25 1.00 -13.62
N ARG A 105 -3.38 1.11 -14.34
CA ARG A 105 -3.61 2.17 -15.33
C ARG A 105 -3.47 3.56 -14.70
N SER A 106 -4.17 3.80 -13.60
CA SER A 106 -4.14 5.11 -12.93
C SER A 106 -2.73 5.48 -12.45
N ALA A 107 -1.95 4.50 -11.97
CA ALA A 107 -0.59 4.76 -11.52
C ALA A 107 0.39 5.02 -12.68
N VAL A 108 0.25 4.29 -13.79
CA VAL A 108 1.03 4.54 -15.01
C VAL A 108 0.69 5.91 -15.61
N VAL A 109 -0.58 6.28 -15.68
CA VAL A 109 -1.01 7.61 -16.16
C VAL A 109 -0.45 8.72 -15.28
N ARG A 110 -0.50 8.55 -13.94
CA ARG A 110 0.12 9.50 -13.01
C ARG A 110 1.62 9.63 -13.27
N ALA A 111 2.35 8.51 -13.31
CA ALA A 111 3.78 8.49 -13.62
C ALA A 111 4.08 9.14 -14.98
N ALA A 112 3.25 8.92 -16.00
CA ALA A 112 3.41 9.51 -17.31
C ALA A 112 3.17 11.02 -17.33
N SER A 113 2.15 11.49 -16.62
CA SER A 113 1.90 12.92 -16.45
C SER A 113 3.02 13.61 -15.68
N ASP A 114 3.59 12.95 -14.68
CA ASP A 114 4.70 13.49 -13.89
C ASP A 114 6.03 13.45 -14.64
N ALA A 115 6.25 12.44 -15.49
CA ALA A 115 7.39 12.37 -16.42
C ALA A 115 7.31 13.45 -17.50
N ALA A 116 6.10 13.90 -17.85
CA ALA A 116 5.91 15.03 -18.76
C ALA A 116 6.21 16.37 -18.09
N ARG A 117 5.88 16.52 -16.80
CA ARG A 117 6.13 17.75 -16.01
C ARG A 117 7.60 18.01 -15.68
N GLY A 118 8.48 17.02 -15.81
CA GLY A 118 9.93 17.16 -15.57
C GLY A 118 10.31 17.19 -14.08
N PRO A 119 11.61 17.17 -13.75
CA PRO A 119 12.11 17.03 -12.37
C PRO A 119 11.96 18.28 -11.48
N ALA A 120 11.27 19.32 -11.92
CA ALA A 120 11.15 20.58 -11.19
C ALA A 120 9.68 21.02 -11.06
N SER A 121 9.02 20.56 -10.00
CA SER A 121 7.94 21.25 -9.29
C SER A 121 7.26 20.30 -8.29
N SER A 122 7.95 20.04 -7.18
CA SER A 122 7.25 19.86 -5.90
C SER A 122 6.73 21.21 -5.36
N SER A 123 6.46 22.18 -6.26
CA SER A 123 5.50 23.23 -5.99
C SER A 123 4.18 22.50 -5.81
N PHE A 124 3.84 22.23 -4.55
CA PHE A 124 2.45 22.23 -4.15
C PHE A 124 1.83 23.41 -4.89
N SER A 125 1.04 23.12 -5.92
CA SER A 125 -0.06 23.98 -6.24
C SER A 125 -1.03 23.80 -5.07
N PHE A 126 -0.65 24.37 -3.92
CA PHE A 126 -1.59 25.18 -3.18
C PHE A 126 -2.08 26.14 -4.26
N SER A 127 -3.16 25.75 -4.92
CA SER A 127 -4.01 26.71 -5.60
C SER A 127 -4.11 27.83 -4.59
N SER A 128 -3.51 28.97 -4.95
CA SER A 128 -3.84 30.23 -4.32
C SER A 128 -5.35 30.33 -4.45
N SER A 129 -6.05 29.75 -3.48
CA SER A 129 -7.26 30.33 -2.97
C SER A 129 -6.83 31.75 -2.67
N LYS A 130 -7.18 32.58 -3.64
CA LYS A 130 -7.00 34.02 -3.67
C LYS A 130 -7.18 34.50 -2.24
N GLY A 131 -6.10 35.02 -1.64
CA GLY A 131 -6.11 35.50 -0.27
C GLY A 131 -7.35 36.36 -0.08
N HIS A 132 -8.26 35.92 0.77
CA HIS A 132 -9.43 36.68 1.12
C HIS A 132 -8.94 37.75 2.10
N VAL A 133 -8.49 38.87 1.55
CA VAL A 133 -8.19 40.07 2.32
C VAL A 133 -9.50 40.64 2.86
N LEU A 134 -9.46 41.06 4.13
CA LEU A 134 -10.56 41.66 4.86
C LEU A 134 -11.26 42.75 4.04
N GLY A 135 -12.58 42.62 3.87
CA GLY A 135 -13.48 43.76 3.66
C GLY A 135 -13.81 44.12 2.23
N THR A 136 -14.59 43.29 1.51
CA THR A 136 -15.58 43.81 0.55
C THR A 136 -16.82 42.93 0.57
N SER A 137 -17.95 43.51 0.97
CA SER A 137 -19.26 42.89 1.06
C SER A 137 -19.92 42.78 -0.31
N ALA A 138 -20.54 41.63 -0.60
CA ALA A 138 -21.76 41.38 -1.41
C ALA A 138 -21.67 39.96 -2.01
N ALA A 139 -22.40 38.98 -1.44
CA ALA A 139 -23.66 38.44 -1.98
C ALA A 139 -23.45 37.69 -3.31
N ASP A 140 -23.68 36.39 -3.45
CA ASP A 140 -24.82 35.60 -3.00
C ASP A 140 -24.42 34.12 -2.94
N SER A 141 -24.59 33.49 -1.78
CA SER A 141 -24.68 32.04 -1.65
C SER A 141 -25.73 31.81 -0.59
N ARG A 142 -26.94 31.41 -1.00
CA ARG A 142 -27.99 30.96 -0.09
C ARG A 142 -27.71 29.51 0.31
N PRO A 143 -27.36 29.20 1.58
CA PRO A 143 -27.65 27.90 2.15
C PRO A 143 -29.04 27.94 2.79
N VAL A 144 -29.95 27.11 2.26
CA VAL A 144 -31.26 26.90 2.87
C VAL A 144 -31.10 25.95 4.06
N SER A 145 -31.39 26.48 5.24
CA SER A 145 -32.01 25.83 6.40
C SER A 145 -31.56 24.42 6.81
N THR A 146 -30.66 24.34 7.78
CA THR A 146 -30.81 23.39 8.90
C THR A 146 -31.00 24.22 10.17
N SER A 147 -32.25 24.27 10.59
CA SER A 147 -32.74 25.00 11.75
C SER A 147 -31.93 24.69 13.02
N ALA A 148 -31.49 25.77 13.65
CA ALA A 148 -30.91 25.81 14.97
C ALA A 148 -31.79 25.11 16.02
N PHE A 149 -31.16 24.24 16.80
CA PHE A 149 -31.54 24.03 18.20
C PHE A 149 -30.31 24.34 19.04
N THR A 150 -30.15 25.63 19.36
CA THR A 150 -29.11 26.10 20.29
C THR A 150 -29.59 25.78 21.71
N LEU A 151 -28.93 24.84 22.38
CA LEU A 151 -29.08 24.67 23.82
C LEU A 151 -28.23 25.72 24.55
N PRO A 152 -28.73 26.32 25.64
CA PRO A 152 -28.01 27.34 26.39
C PRO A 152 -26.82 26.75 27.16
N ALA A 153 -25.77 27.56 27.28
CA ALA A 153 -24.52 27.26 27.96
C ALA A 153 -24.72 26.92 29.44
N ILE A 154 -24.10 25.82 29.90
CA ILE A 154 -24.00 25.47 31.32
C ILE A 154 -22.67 26.04 31.84
N PRO A 155 -22.67 27.03 32.74
CA PRO A 155 -21.46 27.51 33.40
C PRO A 155 -21.14 26.58 34.59
N GLY A 156 -19.94 25.99 34.62
CA GLY A 156 -19.43 25.37 35.85
C GLY A 156 -18.74 24.01 35.74
N LEU A 157 -17.82 23.80 34.79
CA LEU A 157 -16.90 22.68 34.89
C LEU A 157 -15.43 23.13 34.87
N SER A 158 -15.07 23.89 35.90
CA SER A 158 -13.70 24.01 36.36
C SER A 158 -13.26 22.68 36.99
N GLY A 159 -12.57 21.85 36.22
CA GLY A 159 -11.84 20.66 36.70
C GLY A 159 -10.33 20.89 36.60
N PRO A 160 -9.53 20.48 37.59
CA PRO A 160 -8.30 21.17 37.97
C PRO A 160 -7.08 20.81 37.14
N ALA A 161 -6.20 21.79 37.00
CA ALA A 161 -4.78 21.59 36.78
C ALA A 161 -4.25 20.56 37.79
N SER A 162 -3.64 19.48 37.29
CA SER A 162 -2.92 18.53 38.12
C SER A 162 -1.66 18.12 37.38
N GLN A 163 -0.56 18.75 37.77
CA GLN A 163 0.80 18.32 37.53
C GLN A 163 0.95 16.80 37.74
N GLY A 164 1.71 16.15 36.86
CA GLY A 164 2.09 14.76 36.97
C GLY A 164 2.83 14.38 35.69
N GLY A 165 4.13 14.60 35.57
CA GLY A 165 5.14 13.96 36.41
C GLY A 165 5.31 12.53 35.89
N VAL A 166 6.51 12.21 35.40
CA VAL A 166 6.94 10.92 34.80
C VAL A 166 6.51 9.65 35.55
N LEU A 167 6.05 9.78 36.80
CA LEU A 167 5.50 8.73 37.63
C LEU A 167 4.12 8.22 37.15
N GLY A 168 3.28 9.05 36.52
CA GLY A 168 1.97 8.63 36.02
C GLY A 168 2.04 7.70 34.82
N THR A 169 3.05 7.89 33.97
CA THR A 169 3.32 7.02 32.82
C THR A 169 3.81 5.65 33.26
N ALA A 170 4.65 5.59 34.30
CA ALA A 170 5.17 4.34 34.85
C ALA A 170 4.07 3.43 35.43
N VAL A 171 3.09 3.99 36.16
CA VAL A 171 1.96 3.21 36.71
C VAL A 171 1.07 2.63 35.60
N ARG A 172 0.94 3.33 34.46
CA ARG A 172 0.21 2.80 33.28
C ARG A 172 0.95 1.66 32.58
N PHE A 173 2.27 1.75 32.47
CA PHE A 173 3.08 0.67 31.89
C PHE A 173 3.11 -0.57 32.78
N VAL A 174 3.23 -0.41 34.11
CA VAL A 174 3.18 -1.53 35.06
C VAL A 174 1.78 -2.15 35.13
N GLY A 175 0.72 -1.34 35.06
CA GLY A 175 -0.66 -1.83 35.00
C GLY A 175 -0.95 -2.68 33.75
N LEU A 176 -0.54 -2.21 32.57
CA LEU A 176 -0.68 -2.97 31.33
C LEU A 176 0.15 -4.26 31.32
N TYR A 177 1.35 -4.22 31.92
CA TYR A 177 2.21 -5.41 32.05
C TYR A 177 1.60 -6.46 33.00
N LEU A 178 1.01 -6.05 34.12
CA LEU A 178 0.30 -6.95 35.04
C LEU A 178 -0.98 -7.55 34.45
N THR A 179 -1.76 -6.77 33.68
CA THR A 179 -2.92 -7.32 32.98
C THR A 179 -2.54 -8.34 31.90
N SER A 180 -1.37 -8.20 31.28
CA SER A 180 -0.88 -9.16 30.31
C SER A 180 -0.34 -10.45 30.95
N LEU A 181 0.18 -10.37 32.19
CA LEU A 181 0.62 -11.53 32.96
C LEU A 181 -0.55 -12.35 33.53
N PHE A 182 -1.68 -11.73 33.85
CA PHE A 182 -2.90 -12.42 34.32
C PHE A 182 -3.81 -12.93 33.18
N ALA A 183 -3.52 -12.61 31.91
CA ALA A 183 -4.27 -13.12 30.76
C ALA A 183 -3.81 -14.52 30.29
N LEU A 184 -2.74 -15.08 30.87
CA LEU A 184 -2.26 -16.43 30.55
C LEU A 184 -3.06 -17.58 31.21
N ASP A 185 -4.03 -17.29 32.07
CA ASP A 185 -4.89 -18.33 32.69
C ASP A 185 -6.15 -18.65 31.86
N ALA A 186 -6.40 -17.93 30.76
CA ALA A 186 -7.51 -18.24 29.85
C ALA A 186 -7.33 -19.59 29.13
N TYR A 187 -6.11 -20.14 29.08
CA TYR A 187 -5.84 -21.45 28.48
C TYR A 187 -6.29 -22.60 29.38
N ALA A 188 -6.15 -22.49 30.70
CA ALA A 188 -6.57 -23.54 31.65
C ALA A 188 -8.10 -23.68 31.73
N ALA A 189 -8.85 -22.57 31.55
CA ALA A 189 -10.31 -22.59 31.53
C ALA A 189 -10.92 -23.23 30.26
N ALA A 190 -10.16 -23.30 29.15
CA ALA A 190 -10.65 -23.87 27.90
C ALA A 190 -10.76 -25.42 27.93
N GLU A 191 -9.95 -26.10 28.73
CA GLU A 191 -9.89 -27.58 28.78
C GLU A 191 -11.02 -28.24 29.59
N GLN A 192 -11.77 -27.48 30.40
CA GLN A 192 -12.92 -28.01 31.16
C GLN A 192 -14.28 -27.83 30.46
N SER A 193 -14.29 -27.34 29.21
CA SER A 193 -15.53 -27.24 28.45
C SER A 193 -15.96 -28.61 27.90
N GLN A 194 -17.25 -28.96 28.08
CA GLN A 194 -17.89 -30.19 27.56
C GLN A 194 -17.83 -30.36 26.03
N PHE A 195 -17.24 -29.41 25.30
CA PHE A 195 -17.18 -29.37 23.84
C PHE A 195 -15.79 -29.70 23.27
N ALA A 196 -14.82 -30.09 24.11
CA ALA A 196 -13.51 -30.56 23.67
C ALA A 196 -13.62 -31.93 22.95
N VAL A 197 -13.74 -31.87 21.63
CA VAL A 197 -13.70 -33.02 20.73
C VAL A 197 -12.30 -33.65 20.76
N LYS A 198 -12.13 -34.74 21.51
CA LYS A 198 -10.98 -35.65 21.40
C LYS A 198 -10.97 -36.28 19.99
N LYS A 199 -10.15 -35.74 19.07
CA LYS A 199 -9.69 -36.49 17.89
C LYS A 199 -8.29 -37.03 18.16
N GLY A 200 -8.23 -38.14 18.87
CA GLY A 200 -7.07 -39.03 18.90
C GLY A 200 -7.52 -40.43 18.52
N GLY A 201 -6.95 -41.02 17.47
CA GLY A 201 -7.14 -42.44 17.17
C GLY A 201 -6.92 -42.89 15.73
N SER A 202 -5.65 -43.16 15.41
CA SER A 202 -5.17 -44.31 14.64
C SER A 202 -5.62 -44.55 13.18
N VAL A 203 -4.66 -44.35 12.28
CA VAL A 203 -4.13 -45.33 11.30
C VAL A 203 -4.98 -46.59 11.07
N GLY A 204 -5.39 -46.82 9.82
CA GLY A 204 -6.01 -48.05 9.36
C GLY A 204 -6.11 -48.12 7.83
N PHE A 205 -4.98 -48.39 7.17
CA PHE A 205 -4.91 -48.77 5.76
C PHE A 205 -5.69 -50.09 5.58
N ARG A 206 -6.77 -50.10 4.80
CA ARG A 206 -7.44 -51.34 4.38
C ARG A 206 -7.73 -51.31 2.88
N SER A 207 -6.87 -52.02 2.17
CA SER A 207 -7.08 -52.55 0.83
C SER A 207 -8.35 -53.41 0.81
N VAL A 208 -9.24 -53.16 -0.15
CA VAL A 208 -10.22 -54.15 -0.63
C VAL A 208 -10.26 -54.05 -2.15
N ARG A 209 -10.24 -55.24 -2.75
CA ARG A 209 -10.19 -55.61 -4.16
C ARG A 209 -11.32 -55.04 -4.98
#